data_AF-S3C729-F1
#
_entry.id   AF-S3C729-F1
#
_cell.length_a   1.000
_cell.length_b   1.000
_cell.length_c   1.000
_cell.angle_alpha   90.00
_cell.angle_beta   90.00
_cell.angle_gamma   90.00
#
_symmetry.space_group_name_H-M   'P 1'
#
loop_
_entity.id
_entity.type
_entity.pdbx_description
1 polymer ?
#
loop_
_entity_poly.entity_id
_entity_poly.type
_entity_poly.pdbx_seq_one_letter_code
_entity_poly.pdbx_strand_id
1 'polypeptide(L)'
;MAVVQTQTTPTEAPAGTPKTAPTVTAEQIAIVKATAPVLKDHGVAITTLFYKNLIDDNPPLKNMFNLTAQTTGAQPRALANAVLAYATYIDEPQFLKHAIERIAHKHASLQVEPAMYDLVGQYLIQAIGIVLGAAATPAIVDAWTAAYSVLADIFINREKVLYSEARSRDDIRGWVGWRKFRVARREAADDARNIVSLYLEPVDGVPLPSYRPGQYVSLQLFVPGLNLLQSRQYSLSKVFDSQGSHYRISVKRDNGRENTPRGIVSNMVHALNEDDEVELSQPQGEFVVEDNGSLEEQPPLVLLSAGVGATAVFPILQQAAEDGQPASWLHGSHSLAAVPFEKGVQAIKAAHPDQVETQLFLTNAEPSAHASMTISRLEIASLTPADQTRLLRTDNTRTGYYICGPASFMLESRTALSELGVAPDRIHLELFATGDL
;
A
#
# COMPACT_ATOMS: atom_id res chain seq x y z
N MET A 1 44.96 -26.77 26.38
CA MET A 1 44.94 -25.34 26.75
C MET A 1 43.63 -24.78 26.21
N ALA A 2 42.63 -24.69 27.09
CA ALA A 2 41.30 -24.21 26.77
C ALA A 2 41.28 -22.68 26.88
N VAL A 3 40.77 -22.00 25.87
CA VAL A 3 40.45 -20.57 25.93
C VAL A 3 38.94 -20.46 26.11
N VAL A 4 38.55 -19.99 27.29
CA VAL A 4 37.18 -19.68 27.66
C VAL A 4 36.79 -18.37 26.98
N GLN A 5 35.82 -18.40 26.06
CA GLN A 5 35.14 -17.20 25.58
C GLN A 5 33.95 -16.92 26.51
N THR A 6 34.03 -15.81 27.23
CA THR A 6 32.98 -15.27 28.09
C THR A 6 31.84 -14.72 27.22
N GLN A 7 30.65 -15.32 27.35
CA GLN A 7 29.40 -14.75 26.85
C GLN A 7 29.05 -13.52 27.68
N THR A 8 28.97 -12.35 27.06
CA THR A 8 28.35 -11.16 27.64
C THR A 8 26.86 -11.19 27.35
N THR A 9 26.06 -11.40 28.39
CA THR A 9 24.60 -11.26 28.39
C THR A 9 24.23 -9.79 28.12
N PRO A 10 23.20 -9.48 27.31
CA PRO A 10 22.74 -8.11 27.13
C PRO A 10 22.04 -7.65 28.41
N THR A 11 22.48 -6.52 28.97
CA THR A 11 21.84 -5.85 30.10
C THR A 11 20.47 -5.32 29.68
N GLU A 12 19.40 -5.84 30.28
CA GLU A 12 18.05 -5.27 30.17
C GLU A 12 18.06 -3.80 30.62
N ALA A 13 17.59 -2.91 29.75
CA ALA A 13 17.33 -1.52 30.10
C ALA A 13 16.16 -1.44 31.12
N PRO A 14 16.20 -0.52 32.10
CA PRO A 14 15.18 -0.44 33.12
C PRO A 14 13.83 -0.08 32.49
N ALA A 15 12.80 -0.88 32.80
CA ALA A 15 11.42 -0.62 32.41
C ALA A 15 10.98 0.74 32.97
N GLY A 16 10.76 1.71 32.08
CA GLY A 16 10.17 2.99 32.43
C GLY A 16 8.77 2.78 33.02
N THR A 17 8.40 3.62 33.98
CA THR A 17 7.04 3.71 34.54
C THR A 17 6.00 3.77 33.41
N PRO A 18 4.89 3.01 33.51
CA PRO A 18 3.84 3.03 32.48
C PRO A 18 3.27 4.44 32.37
N LYS A 19 3.53 5.10 31.24
CA LYS A 19 2.93 6.38 30.88
C LYS A 19 1.42 6.13 30.80
N THR A 20 0.62 6.86 31.57
CA THR A 20 -0.84 6.84 31.42
C THR A 20 -1.18 7.15 29.97
N ALA A 21 -2.06 6.33 29.36
CA ALA A 21 -2.45 6.53 27.97
C ALA A 21 -2.89 8.00 27.77
N PRO A 22 -2.36 8.70 26.76
CA PRO A 22 -2.74 10.06 26.48
C PRO A 22 -4.25 10.08 26.20
N THR A 23 -4.93 11.05 26.79
CA THR A 23 -6.36 11.30 26.57
C THR A 23 -6.54 12.74 26.15
N VAL A 24 -7.37 13.00 25.14
CA VAL A 24 -7.75 14.37 24.76
C VAL A 24 -8.99 14.77 25.55
N THR A 25 -8.95 15.91 26.22
CA THR A 25 -10.11 16.45 26.94
C THR A 25 -11.14 17.02 25.96
N ALA A 26 -12.40 17.18 26.39
CA ALA A 26 -13.45 17.79 25.57
C ALA A 26 -13.10 19.23 25.13
N GLU A 27 -12.41 19.98 25.99
CA GLU A 27 -11.93 21.33 25.68
C GLU A 27 -10.85 21.30 24.58
N GLN A 28 -9.87 20.39 24.69
CA GLN A 28 -8.84 20.22 23.67
C GLN A 28 -9.43 19.74 22.33
N ILE A 29 -10.42 18.84 22.34
CA ILE A 29 -11.14 18.42 21.12
C ILE A 29 -11.79 19.63 20.44
N ALA A 30 -12.49 20.48 21.22
CA ALA A 30 -13.13 21.68 20.68
C ALA A 30 -12.09 22.64 20.08
N ILE A 31 -10.93 22.82 20.72
CA ILE A 31 -9.84 23.66 20.19
C ILE A 31 -9.28 23.08 18.89
N VAL A 32 -9.01 21.78 18.83
CA VAL A 32 -8.49 21.10 17.63
C VAL A 32 -9.46 21.27 16.47
N LYS A 33 -10.76 20.98 16.68
CA LYS A 33 -11.79 21.16 15.65
C LYS A 33 -11.91 22.62 15.19
N ALA A 34 -11.91 23.58 16.11
CA ALA A 34 -12.03 25.00 15.79
C ALA A 34 -10.81 25.55 15.01
N THR A 35 -9.63 24.97 15.23
CA THR A 35 -8.38 25.44 14.60
C THR A 35 -7.95 24.63 13.39
N ALA A 36 -8.54 23.46 13.15
CA ALA A 36 -8.26 22.61 11.99
C ALA A 36 -8.38 23.32 10.63
N PRO A 37 -9.38 24.19 10.38
CA PRO A 37 -9.46 24.95 9.13
C PRO A 37 -8.26 25.89 8.92
N VAL A 38 -7.77 26.54 9.99
CA VAL A 38 -6.60 27.42 9.92
C VAL A 38 -5.34 26.62 9.58
N LEU A 39 -5.19 25.43 10.20
CA LEU A 39 -4.07 24.54 9.88
C LEU A 39 -4.17 23.99 8.45
N LYS A 40 -5.37 23.82 7.89
CA LYS A 40 -5.57 23.44 6.48
C LYS A 40 -5.05 24.53 5.54
N ASP A 41 -5.42 25.79 5.80
CA ASP A 41 -5.00 26.93 4.97
C ASP A 41 -3.47 27.11 4.97
N HIS A 42 -2.83 26.79 6.09
CA HIS A 42 -1.37 26.83 6.25
C HIS A 42 -0.68 25.46 6.06
N GLY A 43 -1.43 24.40 5.70
CA GLY A 43 -0.96 23.02 5.83
C GLY A 43 0.27 22.71 4.99
N VAL A 44 0.36 23.26 3.78
CA VAL A 44 1.55 23.12 2.92
C VAL A 44 2.75 23.84 3.53
N ALA A 45 2.58 25.07 4.04
CA ALA A 45 3.69 25.81 4.64
C ALA A 45 4.22 25.11 5.91
N ILE A 46 3.31 24.64 6.77
CA ILE A 46 3.65 23.87 7.98
C ILE A 46 4.42 22.60 7.60
N THR A 47 3.87 21.79 6.69
CA THR A 47 4.48 20.51 6.33
C THR A 47 5.79 20.67 5.56
N THR A 48 5.95 21.72 4.75
CA THR A 48 7.24 22.08 4.13
C THR A 48 8.29 22.45 5.17
N LEU A 49 7.96 23.30 6.15
CA LEU A 49 8.89 23.67 7.21
C LEU A 49 9.24 22.48 8.11
N PHE A 50 8.23 21.69 8.46
CA PHE A 50 8.37 20.44 9.21
C PHE A 50 9.38 19.49 8.54
N TYR A 51 9.18 19.15 7.27
CA TYR A 51 10.09 18.23 6.57
C TYR A 51 11.49 18.79 6.45
N LYS A 52 11.62 20.11 6.16
CA LYS A 52 12.92 20.76 6.09
C LYS A 52 13.68 20.58 7.40
N ASN A 53 13.10 21.00 8.52
CA ASN A 53 13.79 20.97 9.82
C ASN A 53 14.06 19.54 10.29
N LEU A 54 13.05 18.65 10.17
CA LEU A 54 13.19 17.25 10.56
C LEU A 54 14.37 16.58 9.85
N ILE A 55 14.48 16.77 8.52
CA ILE A 55 15.47 16.10 7.69
C ILE A 55 16.85 16.75 7.80
N ASP A 56 16.92 18.07 7.95
CA ASP A 56 18.20 18.78 8.11
C ASP A 56 18.88 18.38 9.43
N ASP A 57 18.10 18.27 10.50
CA ASP A 57 18.61 17.89 11.81
C ASP A 57 18.77 16.36 11.97
N ASN A 58 18.06 15.57 11.15
CA ASN A 58 18.13 14.10 11.17
C ASN A 58 18.38 13.51 9.77
N PRO A 59 19.58 13.74 9.17
CA PRO A 59 19.88 13.30 7.80
C PRO A 59 19.65 11.82 7.48
N PRO A 60 19.84 10.85 8.41
CA PRO A 60 19.57 9.43 8.15
C PRO A 60 18.13 9.13 7.72
N LEU A 61 17.14 9.97 8.09
CA LEU A 61 15.73 9.79 7.69
C LEU A 61 15.52 9.90 6.17
N LYS A 62 16.46 10.47 5.42
CA LYS A 62 16.43 10.49 3.95
C LYS A 62 16.41 9.09 3.33
N ASN A 63 16.86 8.07 4.07
CA ASN A 63 16.81 6.67 3.65
C ASN A 63 15.38 6.07 3.73
N MET A 64 14.51 6.66 4.56
CA MET A 64 13.14 6.19 4.76
C MET A 64 12.15 6.95 3.88
N PHE A 65 12.31 8.27 3.77
CA PHE A 65 11.39 9.11 3.03
C PHE A 65 11.57 9.00 1.51
N ASN A 66 10.44 9.11 0.80
CA ASN A 66 10.42 9.22 -0.66
C ASN A 66 10.78 10.65 -1.08
N LEU A 67 12.01 10.85 -1.53
CA LEU A 67 12.51 12.16 -1.96
C LEU A 67 11.72 12.75 -3.13
N THR A 68 11.23 11.92 -4.07
CA THR A 68 10.39 12.41 -5.18
C THR A 68 9.08 12.98 -4.67
N ALA A 69 8.44 12.33 -3.70
CA ALA A 69 7.20 12.82 -3.10
C ALA A 69 7.41 14.09 -2.27
N GLN A 70 8.60 14.28 -1.70
CA GLN A 70 8.99 15.53 -1.04
C GLN A 70 9.18 16.66 -2.05
N THR A 71 9.96 16.45 -3.10
CA THR A 71 10.22 17.47 -4.14
C THR A 71 8.96 17.89 -4.88
N THR A 72 8.04 16.96 -5.14
CA THR A 72 6.74 17.25 -5.80
C THR A 72 5.68 17.84 -4.85
N GLY A 73 5.99 17.91 -3.55
CA GLY A 73 5.06 18.34 -2.49
C GLY A 73 3.92 17.36 -2.20
N ALA A 74 3.91 16.18 -2.83
CA ALA A 74 2.87 15.17 -2.62
C ALA A 74 2.85 14.67 -1.17
N GLN A 75 4.02 14.47 -0.57
CA GLN A 75 4.15 14.04 0.82
C GLN A 75 3.67 15.13 1.81
N PRO A 76 4.13 16.40 1.71
CA PRO A 76 3.55 17.52 2.47
C PRO A 76 2.02 17.57 2.42
N ARG A 77 1.42 17.52 1.22
CA ARG A 77 -0.04 17.54 1.05
C ARG A 77 -0.74 16.34 1.70
N ALA A 78 -0.17 15.14 1.55
CA ALA A 78 -0.73 13.94 2.15
C ALA A 78 -0.74 14.01 3.68
N LEU A 79 0.36 14.48 4.29
CA LEU A 79 0.42 14.66 5.74
C LEU A 79 -0.58 15.72 6.22
N ALA A 80 -0.68 16.86 5.53
CA ALA A 80 -1.65 17.90 5.87
C ALA A 80 -3.10 17.38 5.81
N ASN A 81 -3.45 16.62 4.77
CA ASN A 81 -4.77 16.02 4.62
C ASN A 81 -5.06 14.97 5.72
N ALA A 82 -4.08 14.15 6.08
CA ALA A 82 -4.24 13.15 7.14
C ALA A 82 -4.47 13.82 8.51
N VAL A 83 -3.69 14.86 8.83
CA VAL A 83 -3.85 15.64 10.08
C VAL A 83 -5.22 16.33 10.11
N LEU A 84 -5.67 16.91 8.99
CA LEU A 84 -6.99 17.52 8.88
C LEU A 84 -8.13 16.50 9.05
N ALA A 85 -8.03 15.34 8.39
CA ALA A 85 -9.03 14.28 8.50
C ALA A 85 -9.12 13.79 9.95
N TYR A 86 -7.97 13.54 10.59
CA TYR A 86 -7.93 13.18 12.00
C TYR A 86 -8.55 14.26 12.91
N ALA A 87 -8.19 15.53 12.72
CA ALA A 87 -8.75 16.63 13.51
C ALA A 87 -10.27 16.78 13.33
N THR A 88 -10.79 16.47 12.15
CA THR A 88 -12.23 16.49 11.83
C THR A 88 -12.98 15.40 12.59
N TYR A 89 -12.40 14.19 12.65
CA TYR A 89 -13.03 12.99 13.23
C TYR A 89 -12.37 12.52 14.54
N ILE A 90 -11.75 13.44 15.29
CA ILE A 90 -10.97 13.10 16.50
C ILE A 90 -11.81 12.42 17.60
N ASP A 91 -13.12 12.65 17.61
CA ASP A 91 -14.12 12.04 18.50
C ASP A 91 -15.00 10.99 17.80
N GLU A 92 -14.73 10.68 16.52
CA GLU A 92 -15.43 9.68 15.71
C GLU A 92 -14.43 8.75 14.97
N PRO A 93 -13.54 8.04 15.70
CA PRO A 93 -12.41 7.31 15.12
C PRO A 93 -12.83 6.17 14.18
N GLN A 94 -14.08 5.70 14.24
CA GLN A 94 -14.62 4.68 13.33
C GLN A 94 -14.51 5.08 11.86
N PHE A 95 -14.60 6.38 11.54
CA PHE A 95 -14.48 6.88 10.17
C PHE A 95 -13.04 6.87 9.65
N LEU A 96 -12.06 6.71 10.54
CA LEU A 96 -10.64 6.70 10.22
C LEU A 96 -10.06 5.28 10.16
N LYS A 97 -10.85 4.24 10.47
CA LYS A 97 -10.36 2.86 10.62
C LYS A 97 -9.53 2.40 9.42
N HIS A 98 -10.05 2.49 8.20
CA HIS A 98 -9.34 2.09 6.99
C HIS A 98 -8.11 2.96 6.72
N ALA A 99 -8.18 4.27 6.94
CA ALA A 99 -7.02 5.14 6.77
C ALA A 99 -5.89 4.78 7.75
N ILE A 100 -6.25 4.48 9.01
CA ILE A 100 -5.30 4.05 10.05
C ILE A 100 -4.66 2.72 9.70
N GLU A 101 -5.45 1.70 9.33
CA GLU A 101 -4.91 0.39 8.95
C GLU A 101 -3.95 0.47 7.76
N ARG A 102 -4.34 1.19 6.70
CA ARG A 102 -3.50 1.41 5.53
C ARG A 102 -2.17 2.08 5.87
N ILE A 103 -2.21 3.13 6.69
CA ILE A 103 -1.01 3.85 7.12
C ILE A 103 -0.14 2.96 8.03
N ALA A 104 -0.74 2.23 8.98
CA ALA A 104 -0.01 1.34 9.87
C ALA A 104 0.71 0.22 9.11
N HIS A 105 0.06 -0.40 8.11
CA HIS A 105 0.71 -1.38 7.23
C HIS A 105 1.85 -0.76 6.41
N LYS A 106 1.71 0.49 5.96
CA LYS A 106 2.76 1.21 5.26
C LYS A 106 3.95 1.52 6.16
N HIS A 107 3.70 1.94 7.39
CA HIS A 107 4.72 2.19 8.40
C HIS A 107 5.47 0.92 8.79
N ALA A 108 4.73 -0.17 9.04
CA ALA A 108 5.30 -1.48 9.33
C ALA A 108 6.21 -1.98 8.19
N SER A 109 5.83 -1.75 6.93
CA SER A 109 6.65 -2.12 5.77
C SER A 109 7.89 -1.23 5.58
N LEU A 110 7.95 -0.07 6.24
CA LEU A 110 9.07 0.88 6.21
C LEU A 110 9.89 0.86 7.51
N GLN A 111 9.55 0.00 8.46
CA GLN A 111 10.22 -0.14 9.75
C GLN A 111 10.17 1.16 10.59
N VAL A 112 8.98 1.80 10.64
CA VAL A 112 8.77 2.93 11.54
C VAL A 112 8.78 2.44 13.00
N GLU A 113 9.53 3.12 13.86
CA GLU A 113 9.69 2.77 15.26
C GLU A 113 9.03 3.80 16.18
N PRO A 114 8.65 3.43 17.42
CA PRO A 114 8.02 4.35 18.37
C PRO A 114 8.80 5.65 18.60
N ALA A 115 10.13 5.58 18.68
CA ALA A 115 10.98 6.76 18.88
C ALA A 115 10.90 7.78 17.74
N MET A 116 10.50 7.35 16.54
CA MET A 116 10.32 8.25 15.40
C MET A 116 9.07 9.13 15.55
N TYR A 117 8.06 8.69 16.32
CA TYR A 117 6.89 9.51 16.63
C TYR A 117 7.24 10.68 17.54
N ASP A 118 8.06 10.47 18.57
CA ASP A 118 8.51 11.58 19.42
C ASP A 118 9.22 12.66 18.59
N LEU A 119 10.09 12.23 17.67
CA LEU A 119 10.80 13.12 16.76
C LEU A 119 9.83 13.85 15.81
N VAL A 120 8.93 13.12 15.14
CA VAL A 120 7.95 13.72 14.22
C VAL A 120 7.05 14.72 14.96
N GLY A 121 6.57 14.38 16.15
CA GLY A 121 5.74 15.25 17.00
C GLY A 121 6.46 16.56 17.35
N GLN A 122 7.71 16.47 17.80
CA GLN A 122 8.51 17.64 18.13
C GLN A 122 8.60 18.61 16.95
N TYR A 123 9.01 18.14 15.77
CA TYR A 123 9.20 18.99 14.59
C TYR A 123 7.87 19.49 14.01
N LEU A 124 6.79 18.70 14.10
CA LEU A 124 5.48 19.10 13.61
C LEU A 124 4.89 20.24 14.46
N ILE A 125 4.91 20.08 15.79
CA ILE A 125 4.40 21.10 16.71
C ILE A 125 5.25 22.37 16.63
N GLN A 126 6.58 22.24 16.50
CA GLN A 126 7.46 23.39 16.26
C GLN A 126 7.09 24.12 14.96
N ALA A 127 6.86 23.40 13.87
CA ALA A 127 6.48 24.00 12.59
C ALA A 127 5.13 24.72 12.67
N ILE A 128 4.14 24.15 13.36
CA ILE A 128 2.85 24.81 13.63
C ILE A 128 3.07 26.11 14.40
N GLY A 129 3.87 26.09 15.47
CA GLY A 129 4.19 27.27 16.28
C GLY A 129 4.86 28.38 15.48
N ILE A 130 5.82 28.04 14.62
CA ILE A 130 6.53 29.02 13.77
C ILE A 130 5.59 29.63 12.72
N VAL A 131 4.80 28.81 12.02
CA VAL A 131 3.96 29.27 10.91
C VAL A 131 2.78 30.10 11.40
N LEU A 132 2.16 29.72 12.52
CA LEU A 132 1.02 30.46 13.08
C LEU A 132 1.47 31.67 13.93
N GLY A 133 2.71 31.70 14.41
CA GLY A 133 3.26 32.80 15.20
C GLY A 133 2.40 33.10 16.43
N ALA A 134 1.96 34.35 16.59
CA ALA A 134 1.12 34.77 17.72
C ALA A 134 -0.25 34.06 17.78
N ALA A 135 -0.72 33.45 16.68
CA ALA A 135 -1.96 32.68 16.67
C ALA A 135 -1.79 31.29 17.31
N ALA A 136 -0.57 30.76 17.47
CA ALA A 136 -0.30 29.52 18.21
C ALA A 136 -0.27 29.80 19.72
N THR A 137 -1.43 30.06 20.31
CA THR A 137 -1.54 30.25 21.77
C THR A 137 -1.11 28.98 22.53
N PRO A 138 -0.68 29.07 23.80
CA PRO A 138 -0.30 27.91 24.59
C PRO A 138 -1.39 26.82 24.65
N ALA A 139 -2.67 27.22 24.72
CA ALA A 139 -3.79 26.29 24.71
C ALA A 139 -3.96 25.56 23.36
N ILE A 140 -3.69 26.23 22.24
CA ILE A 140 -3.71 25.59 20.92
C ILE A 140 -2.56 24.59 20.80
N VAL A 141 -1.34 24.99 21.18
CA VAL A 141 -0.16 24.12 21.15
C VAL A 141 -0.37 22.88 22.03
N ASP A 142 -0.89 23.06 23.24
CA ASP A 142 -1.22 21.96 24.15
C ASP A 142 -2.26 21.01 23.54
N ALA A 143 -3.36 21.54 23.01
CA ALA A 143 -4.43 20.73 22.41
C ALA A 143 -3.95 19.91 21.20
N TRP A 144 -3.17 20.51 20.30
CA TRP A 144 -2.59 19.79 19.16
C TRP A 144 -1.51 18.79 19.57
N THR A 145 -0.74 19.07 20.62
CA THR A 145 0.23 18.13 21.18
C THR A 145 -0.48 16.90 21.76
N ALA A 146 -1.54 17.12 22.54
CA ALA A 146 -2.35 16.03 23.08
C ALA A 146 -3.02 15.19 21.97
N ALA A 147 -3.59 15.84 20.96
CA ALA A 147 -4.20 15.18 19.81
C ALA A 147 -3.18 14.34 19.03
N TYR A 148 -1.98 14.88 18.79
CA TYR A 148 -0.88 14.15 18.16
C TYR A 148 -0.48 12.92 18.96
N SER A 149 -0.30 13.05 20.28
CA SER A 149 0.10 11.93 21.14
C SER A 149 -0.92 10.78 21.11
N VAL A 150 -2.22 11.08 21.09
CA VAL A 150 -3.25 10.04 20.95
C VAL A 150 -3.16 9.32 19.61
N LEU A 151 -2.99 10.04 18.50
CA LEU A 151 -2.86 9.43 17.18
C LEU A 151 -1.57 8.60 17.07
N ALA A 152 -0.46 9.11 17.60
CA ALA A 152 0.81 8.39 17.65
C ALA A 152 0.66 7.06 18.40
N ASP A 153 0.00 7.06 19.56
CA ASP A 153 -0.23 5.84 20.33
C ASP A 153 -1.13 4.83 19.60
N ILE A 154 -2.14 5.29 18.85
CA ILE A 154 -2.95 4.41 17.99
C ILE A 154 -2.05 3.68 16.99
N PHE A 155 -1.20 4.42 16.27
CA PHE A 155 -0.29 3.84 15.29
C PHE A 155 0.76 2.93 15.93
N ILE A 156 1.43 3.38 17.00
CA ILE A 156 2.44 2.60 17.72
C ILE A 156 1.87 1.25 18.17
N ASN A 157 0.66 1.26 18.74
CA ASN A 157 0.01 0.03 19.20
C ASN A 157 -0.37 -0.87 18.02
N ARG A 158 -0.91 -0.32 16.94
CA ARG A 158 -1.28 -1.13 15.78
C ARG A 158 -0.06 -1.71 15.07
N GLU A 159 0.98 -0.91 14.85
CA GLU A 159 2.26 -1.33 14.26
C GLU A 159 2.94 -2.41 15.10
N LYS A 160 2.89 -2.29 16.44
CA LYS A 160 3.39 -3.34 17.34
C LYS A 160 2.69 -4.68 17.09
N VAL A 161 1.37 -4.68 16.88
CA VAL A 161 0.63 -5.89 16.51
C VAL A 161 1.12 -6.42 15.16
N LEU A 162 1.22 -5.57 14.14
CA LEU A 162 1.71 -5.96 12.81
C LEU A 162 3.12 -6.55 12.84
N TYR A 163 4.03 -5.97 13.63
CA TYR A 163 5.38 -6.52 13.83
C TYR A 163 5.36 -7.87 14.56
N SER A 164 4.46 -8.04 15.53
CA SER A 164 4.31 -9.32 16.23
C SER A 164 3.77 -10.41 15.30
N GLU A 165 2.71 -10.13 14.53
CA GLU A 165 2.14 -11.02 13.52
C GLU A 165 3.16 -11.41 12.45
N ALA A 166 3.97 -10.44 12.00
CA ALA A 166 5.03 -10.69 11.04
C ALA A 166 6.13 -11.60 11.59
N ARG A 167 6.50 -11.44 12.87
CA ARG A 167 7.53 -12.27 13.51
C ARG A 167 7.05 -13.70 13.77
N SER A 168 5.79 -13.87 14.19
CA SER A 168 5.23 -15.19 14.50
C SER A 168 4.65 -15.92 13.28
N ARG A 169 4.73 -15.33 12.08
CA ARG A 169 4.12 -15.94 10.88
C ARG A 169 4.80 -17.25 10.52
N ASP A 170 3.97 -18.28 10.36
CA ASP A 170 4.38 -19.66 10.08
C ASP A 170 5.50 -20.14 11.03
N ASP A 171 5.34 -19.82 12.32
CA ASP A 171 6.17 -20.11 13.50
C ASP A 171 7.63 -19.65 13.47
N ILE A 172 8.39 -20.00 12.43
CA ILE A 172 9.84 -19.77 12.30
C ILE A 172 10.24 -19.01 11.04
N ARG A 173 9.30 -18.73 10.13
CA ARG A 173 9.60 -18.13 8.82
C ARG A 173 9.46 -16.60 8.83
N GLY A 174 8.69 -16.08 9.77
CA GLY A 174 8.44 -14.65 9.96
C GLY A 174 9.69 -13.82 10.25
N TRP A 175 9.68 -12.55 9.83
CA TRP A 175 10.74 -11.59 10.17
C TRP A 175 10.19 -10.17 10.29
N VAL A 176 10.98 -9.30 10.90
CA VAL A 176 10.78 -7.84 10.92
C VAL A 176 12.11 -7.20 10.51
N GLY A 177 12.05 -6.11 9.76
CA GLY A 177 13.23 -5.46 9.19
C GLY A 177 13.47 -5.84 7.73
N TRP A 178 14.68 -5.55 7.28
CA TRP A 178 15.14 -5.80 5.92
C TRP A 178 15.80 -7.17 5.85
N ARG A 179 15.28 -8.03 4.98
CA ARG A 179 15.85 -9.35 4.70
C ARG A 179 16.38 -9.40 3.28
N LYS A 180 17.51 -10.05 3.09
CA LYS A 180 18.19 -10.12 1.80
C LYS A 180 17.60 -11.20 0.90
N PHE A 181 17.41 -10.82 -0.36
CA PHE A 181 16.91 -11.68 -1.42
C PHE A 181 17.81 -11.58 -2.64
N ARG A 182 17.94 -12.69 -3.35
CA ARG A 182 18.57 -12.76 -4.66
C ARG A 182 17.50 -12.81 -5.74
N VAL A 183 17.74 -12.12 -6.86
CA VAL A 183 16.92 -12.27 -8.07
C VAL A 183 17.23 -13.65 -8.68
N ALA A 184 16.39 -14.63 -8.39
CA ALA A 184 16.58 -16.00 -8.89
C ALA A 184 16.16 -16.15 -10.35
N ARG A 185 15.15 -15.38 -10.77
CA ARG A 185 14.66 -15.35 -12.15
C ARG A 185 14.02 -14.01 -12.47
N ARG A 186 14.14 -13.58 -13.73
CA ARG A 186 13.42 -12.41 -14.26
C ARG A 186 12.71 -12.72 -15.58
N GLU A 187 11.51 -12.15 -15.77
CA GLU A 187 10.76 -12.30 -17.03
C GLU A 187 9.91 -11.07 -17.34
N ALA A 188 9.55 -10.87 -18.61
CA ALA A 188 8.59 -9.85 -18.98
C ALA A 188 7.19 -10.27 -18.52
N ALA A 189 6.45 -9.36 -17.87
CA ALA A 189 5.08 -9.61 -17.43
C ALA A 189 4.02 -9.19 -18.48
N ASP A 190 4.44 -8.43 -19.49
CA ASP A 190 3.66 -7.97 -20.63
C ASP A 190 4.46 -8.12 -21.93
N ASP A 191 3.79 -8.26 -23.07
CA ASP A 191 4.46 -8.39 -24.37
C ASP A 191 5.12 -7.06 -24.82
N ALA A 192 4.65 -5.92 -24.29
CA ALA A 192 5.23 -4.59 -24.48
C ALA A 192 6.54 -4.38 -23.69
N ARG A 193 6.91 -5.31 -22.80
CA ARG A 193 8.12 -5.27 -21.97
C ARG A 193 8.26 -4.01 -21.12
N ASN A 194 7.14 -3.42 -20.72
CA ASN A 194 7.12 -2.29 -19.80
C ASN A 194 7.08 -2.74 -18.34
N ILE A 195 6.79 -4.02 -18.10
CA ILE A 195 6.71 -4.62 -16.77
C ILE A 195 7.63 -5.82 -16.68
N VAL A 196 8.48 -5.86 -15.65
CA VAL A 196 9.34 -7.01 -15.36
C VAL A 196 8.86 -7.70 -14.08
N SER A 197 8.72 -9.01 -14.13
CA SER A 197 8.53 -9.85 -12.95
C SER A 197 9.88 -10.34 -12.44
N LEU A 198 10.13 -10.17 -11.14
CA LEU A 198 11.28 -10.72 -10.44
C LEU A 198 10.83 -11.79 -9.46
N TYR A 199 11.48 -12.95 -9.51
CA TYR A 199 11.34 -14.04 -8.56
C TYR A 199 12.48 -13.92 -7.56
N LEU A 200 12.14 -13.70 -6.30
CA LEU A 200 13.05 -13.29 -5.24
C LEU A 200 13.14 -14.41 -4.21
N GLU A 201 14.33 -15.00 -4.08
CA GLU A 201 14.62 -16.07 -3.13
C GLU A 201 15.43 -15.54 -1.94
N PRO A 202 15.16 -15.97 -0.70
CA PRO A 202 15.91 -15.51 0.46
C PRO A 202 17.34 -16.03 0.44
N VAL A 203 18.32 -15.15 0.67
CA VAL A 203 19.76 -15.50 0.63
C VAL A 203 20.16 -16.43 1.77
N ASP A 204 19.47 -16.34 2.91
CA ASP A 204 19.73 -17.17 4.09
C ASP A 204 19.21 -18.62 3.97
N GLY A 205 18.49 -18.95 2.89
CA GLY A 205 17.92 -20.28 2.63
C GLY A 205 16.75 -20.67 3.55
N VAL A 206 16.30 -19.79 4.44
CA VAL A 206 15.14 -20.08 5.30
C VAL A 206 13.85 -19.85 4.49
N PRO A 207 12.93 -20.82 4.41
CA PRO A 207 11.69 -20.67 3.64
C PRO A 207 10.89 -19.42 4.03
N LEU A 208 10.20 -18.85 3.05
CA LEU A 208 9.39 -17.65 3.24
C LEU A 208 8.07 -17.98 3.93
N PRO A 209 7.55 -17.07 4.78
CA PRO A 209 6.24 -17.18 5.34
C PRO A 209 5.17 -16.87 4.28
N SER A 210 3.98 -17.41 4.50
CA SER A 210 2.80 -17.19 3.68
C SER A 210 2.37 -15.71 3.64
N TYR A 211 1.61 -15.36 2.62
CA TYR A 211 0.94 -14.07 2.51
C TYR A 211 -0.41 -14.25 1.85
N ARG A 212 -1.28 -13.26 2.03
CA ARG A 212 -2.59 -13.23 1.39
C ARG A 212 -2.49 -12.49 0.04
N PRO A 213 -3.09 -13.02 -1.04
CA PRO A 213 -3.22 -12.30 -2.31
C PRO A 213 -3.72 -10.87 -2.11
N GLY A 214 -3.03 -9.91 -2.74
CA GLY A 214 -3.27 -8.47 -2.59
C GLY A 214 -2.31 -7.75 -1.64
N GLN A 215 -1.61 -8.47 -0.75
CA GLN A 215 -0.53 -7.91 0.07
C GLN A 215 0.69 -7.48 -0.77
N TYR A 216 1.54 -6.64 -0.19
CA TYR A 216 2.75 -6.11 -0.80
C TYR A 216 3.98 -6.25 0.11
N VAL A 217 5.16 -6.10 -0.48
CA VAL A 217 6.43 -5.92 0.25
C VAL A 217 7.02 -4.56 -0.10
N SER A 218 7.77 -3.94 0.81
CA SER A 218 8.71 -2.88 0.45
C SER A 218 9.98 -3.52 -0.09
N LEU A 219 10.46 -3.06 -1.25
CA LEU A 219 11.78 -3.34 -1.78
C LEU A 219 12.68 -2.13 -1.56
N GLN A 220 13.86 -2.35 -1.01
CA GLN A 220 14.87 -1.32 -0.75
C GLN A 220 16.11 -1.55 -1.63
N LEU A 221 16.61 -0.45 -2.20
CA LEU A 221 17.85 -0.41 -2.99
C LEU A 221 18.70 0.78 -2.59
N PHE A 222 20.01 0.58 -2.58
CA PHE A 222 20.96 1.69 -2.50
C PHE A 222 21.04 2.40 -3.85
N VAL A 223 20.82 3.72 -3.86
CA VAL A 223 20.86 4.57 -5.06
C VAL A 223 22.22 5.29 -5.10
N PRO A 224 23.18 4.88 -5.94
CA PRO A 224 24.54 5.43 -5.91
C PRO A 224 24.60 6.95 -6.12
N GLY A 225 23.80 7.47 -7.06
CA GLY A 225 23.76 8.91 -7.36
C GLY A 225 23.19 9.79 -6.23
N LEU A 226 22.50 9.20 -5.26
CA LEU A 226 21.99 9.90 -4.08
C LEU A 226 22.76 9.56 -2.81
N ASN A 227 23.59 8.50 -2.83
CA ASN A 227 24.22 7.90 -1.67
C ASN A 227 23.20 7.59 -0.53
N LEU A 228 22.04 7.08 -0.92
CA LEU A 228 20.92 6.82 -0.01
C LEU A 228 20.21 5.51 -0.38
N LEU A 229 19.67 4.84 0.61
CA LEU A 229 18.67 3.78 0.42
C LEU A 229 17.34 4.41 0.01
N GLN A 230 16.64 3.76 -0.91
CA GLN A 230 15.29 4.15 -1.32
C GLN A 230 14.39 2.93 -1.38
N SER A 231 13.22 3.04 -0.75
CA SER A 231 12.25 1.95 -0.64
C SER A 231 10.99 2.25 -1.44
N ARG A 232 10.43 1.25 -2.12
CA ARG A 232 9.11 1.32 -2.78
C ARG A 232 8.33 0.03 -2.56
N GLN A 233 7.01 0.15 -2.45
CA GLN A 233 6.13 -0.98 -2.24
C GLN A 233 5.74 -1.59 -3.59
N TYR A 234 5.73 -2.92 -3.64
CA TYR A 234 5.29 -3.69 -4.79
C TYR A 234 4.40 -4.84 -4.30
N SER A 235 3.20 -4.95 -4.88
CA SER A 235 2.30 -6.08 -4.62
C SER A 235 3.01 -7.39 -4.93
N LEU A 236 2.78 -8.38 -4.07
CA LEU A 236 3.18 -9.75 -4.31
C LEU A 236 2.29 -10.28 -5.42
N SER A 237 2.85 -10.47 -6.61
CA SER A 237 2.12 -10.61 -7.87
C SER A 237 1.84 -12.05 -8.24
N LYS A 238 2.00 -13.02 -7.34
CA LYS A 238 1.68 -14.45 -7.52
C LYS A 238 0.92 -14.94 -6.28
N VAL A 239 0.23 -16.08 -6.37
CA VAL A 239 -0.20 -16.83 -5.17
C VAL A 239 1.04 -17.38 -4.46
N PHE A 240 0.98 -17.46 -3.13
CA PHE A 240 2.06 -18.01 -2.33
C PHE A 240 2.29 -19.49 -2.65
N ASP A 241 3.54 -19.85 -2.92
CA ASP A 241 3.94 -21.26 -3.03
C ASP A 241 4.11 -21.85 -1.63
N SER A 242 3.44 -22.97 -1.34
CA SER A 242 3.49 -23.66 -0.04
C SER A 242 4.91 -24.00 0.46
N GLN A 243 5.87 -24.19 -0.45
CA GLN A 243 7.27 -24.42 -0.09
C GLN A 243 7.97 -23.15 0.42
N GLY A 244 7.38 -21.97 0.22
CA GLY A 244 7.97 -20.70 0.58
C GLY A 244 9.27 -20.41 -0.18
N SER A 245 9.38 -20.90 -1.42
CA SER A 245 10.63 -20.83 -2.18
C SER A 245 11.00 -19.41 -2.61
N HIS A 246 10.01 -18.63 -3.04
CA HIS A 246 10.22 -17.29 -3.56
C HIS A 246 9.00 -16.39 -3.37
N TYR A 247 9.23 -15.08 -3.41
CA TYR A 247 8.21 -14.08 -3.70
C TYR A 247 8.31 -13.60 -5.14
N ARG A 248 7.19 -13.20 -5.74
CA ARG A 248 7.18 -12.54 -7.04
C ARG A 248 6.68 -11.12 -6.90
N ILE A 249 7.43 -10.16 -7.44
CA ILE A 249 6.95 -8.79 -7.66
C ILE A 249 6.96 -8.50 -9.15
N SER A 250 6.09 -7.61 -9.62
CA SER A 250 6.05 -7.18 -11.02
C SER A 250 6.04 -5.67 -11.11
N VAL A 251 7.07 -5.11 -11.74
CA VAL A 251 7.39 -3.69 -11.66
C VAL A 251 7.29 -3.03 -13.02
N LYS A 252 6.37 -2.06 -13.15
CA LYS A 252 6.28 -1.20 -14.32
C LYS A 252 7.41 -0.18 -14.33
N ARG A 253 8.06 0.00 -15.48
CA ARG A 253 9.04 1.07 -15.68
C ARG A 253 8.34 2.43 -15.71
N ASP A 254 8.70 3.30 -14.78
CA ASP A 254 8.26 4.70 -14.82
C ASP A 254 9.26 5.56 -15.63
N ASN A 255 8.90 5.83 -16.88
CA ASN A 255 9.69 6.66 -17.78
C ASN A 255 9.46 8.18 -17.56
N GLY A 256 8.70 8.57 -16.54
CA GLY A 256 8.33 9.96 -16.31
C GLY A 256 7.38 10.48 -17.40
N ARG A 257 7.14 11.79 -17.36
CA ARG A 257 6.37 12.57 -18.34
C ARG A 257 7.06 13.92 -18.52
N GLU A 258 6.59 14.74 -19.45
CA GLU A 258 7.18 16.07 -19.74
C GLU A 258 7.44 16.91 -18.47
N ASN A 259 6.54 16.83 -17.47
CA ASN A 259 6.65 17.54 -16.20
C ASN A 259 6.84 16.60 -14.98
N THR A 260 7.31 15.38 -15.18
CA THR A 260 7.50 14.42 -14.06
C THR A 260 8.79 13.62 -14.29
N PRO A 261 9.74 13.63 -13.34
CA PRO A 261 11.00 12.93 -13.50
C PRO A 261 10.78 11.41 -13.62
N ARG A 262 11.75 10.73 -14.24
CA ARG A 262 11.80 9.27 -14.28
C ARG A 262 11.83 8.68 -12.87
N GLY A 263 11.11 7.58 -12.66
CA GLY A 263 11.09 6.89 -11.37
C GLY A 263 12.42 6.20 -11.06
N ILE A 264 13.07 6.56 -9.95
CA ILE A 264 14.42 6.05 -9.61
C ILE A 264 14.40 4.52 -9.42
N VAL A 265 13.63 4.04 -8.44
CA VAL A 265 13.63 2.62 -8.04
C VAL A 265 13.09 1.72 -9.15
N SER A 266 12.02 2.12 -9.86
CA SER A 266 11.47 1.29 -10.95
C SER A 266 12.47 1.09 -12.09
N ASN A 267 13.27 2.11 -12.42
CA ASN A 267 14.28 1.99 -13.47
C ASN A 267 15.48 1.17 -13.00
N MET A 268 15.86 1.26 -11.72
CA MET A 268 16.89 0.39 -11.13
C MET A 268 16.46 -1.08 -11.11
N VAL A 269 15.22 -1.37 -10.68
CA VAL A 269 14.66 -2.73 -10.71
C VAL A 269 14.69 -3.33 -12.11
N HIS A 270 14.42 -2.52 -13.13
CA HIS A 270 14.51 -2.94 -14.53
C HIS A 270 15.93 -3.26 -15.01
N ALA A 271 16.94 -2.70 -14.35
CA ALA A 271 18.36 -2.94 -14.63
C ALA A 271 18.95 -4.11 -13.83
N LEU A 272 18.21 -4.68 -12.87
CA LEU A 272 18.63 -5.87 -12.13
C LEU A 272 18.68 -7.09 -13.06
N ASN A 273 19.73 -7.88 -12.87
CA ASN A 273 19.96 -9.18 -13.47
C ASN A 273 19.65 -10.29 -12.48
N GLU A 274 19.66 -11.53 -12.97
CA GLU A 274 19.69 -12.69 -12.09
C GLU A 274 20.97 -12.65 -11.24
N ASP A 275 20.89 -13.18 -10.03
CA ASP A 275 21.92 -13.13 -8.97
C ASP A 275 22.16 -11.79 -8.28
N ASP A 276 21.59 -10.68 -8.75
CA ASP A 276 21.63 -9.41 -8.02
C ASP A 276 20.86 -9.51 -6.69
N GLU A 277 21.34 -8.81 -5.66
CA GLU A 277 20.71 -8.77 -4.34
C GLU A 277 19.82 -7.54 -4.15
N VAL A 278 18.69 -7.74 -3.45
CA VAL A 278 17.78 -6.70 -3.00
C VAL A 278 17.36 -6.98 -1.56
N GLU A 279 16.82 -5.97 -0.87
CA GLU A 279 16.27 -6.16 0.47
C GLU A 279 14.76 -5.96 0.48
N LEU A 280 14.04 -6.88 1.13
CA LEU A 280 12.59 -6.82 1.27
C LEU A 280 12.18 -6.67 2.74
N SER A 281 11.11 -5.91 2.96
CA SER A 281 10.34 -6.00 4.20
C SER A 281 9.49 -7.27 4.21
N GLN A 282 8.96 -7.60 5.39
CA GLN A 282 7.87 -8.56 5.54
C GLN A 282 6.63 -8.15 4.70
N PRO A 283 5.77 -9.11 4.30
CA PRO A 283 4.49 -8.81 3.66
C PRO A 283 3.58 -7.94 4.55
N GLN A 284 2.96 -6.92 3.97
CA GLN A 284 2.05 -5.98 4.61
C GLN A 284 0.87 -5.65 3.68
N GLY A 285 -0.14 -4.96 4.21
CA GLY A 285 -1.30 -4.51 3.45
C GLY A 285 -2.58 -5.21 3.91
N GLU A 286 -3.67 -4.43 3.88
CA GLU A 286 -5.03 -4.86 4.23
C GLU A 286 -5.91 -5.13 2.99
N PHE A 287 -5.44 -4.81 1.78
CA PHE A 287 -6.15 -5.11 0.53
C PHE A 287 -6.07 -6.61 0.23
N VAL A 288 -6.95 -7.38 0.85
CA VAL A 288 -7.01 -8.84 0.77
C VAL A 288 -8.46 -9.28 0.77
N VAL A 289 -8.73 -10.47 0.22
CA VAL A 289 -10.06 -11.08 0.36
C VAL A 289 -10.23 -11.55 1.81
N GLU A 290 -11.32 -11.13 2.45
CA GLU A 290 -11.62 -11.58 3.81
C GLU A 290 -12.06 -13.04 3.80
N ASP A 291 -11.53 -13.80 4.76
CA ASP A 291 -11.93 -15.18 4.97
C ASP A 291 -13.26 -15.19 5.75
N ASN A 292 -14.34 -15.55 5.06
CA ASN A 292 -15.68 -15.63 5.65
C ASN A 292 -15.92 -16.94 6.43
N GLY A 293 -14.86 -17.72 6.69
CA GLY A 293 -14.75 -18.69 7.78
C GLY A 293 -15.52 -20.00 7.65
N SER A 294 -16.67 -20.06 6.96
CA SER A 294 -17.48 -21.30 6.92
C SER A 294 -18.73 -21.24 6.01
N LEU A 295 -18.79 -20.39 4.98
CA LEU A 295 -19.93 -20.41 4.07
C LEU A 295 -19.75 -21.56 3.06
N GLU A 296 -20.73 -22.45 2.94
CA GLU A 296 -20.78 -23.50 1.90
C GLU A 296 -20.63 -22.91 0.48
N GLU A 297 -20.92 -21.62 0.30
CA GLU A 297 -20.67 -20.85 -0.91
C GLU A 297 -19.94 -19.53 -0.61
N GLN A 298 -18.71 -19.41 -1.11
CA GLN A 298 -17.94 -18.16 -1.09
C GLN A 298 -18.60 -17.08 -1.96
N PRO A 299 -18.64 -15.81 -1.53
CA PRO A 299 -19.23 -14.74 -2.32
C PRO A 299 -18.43 -14.50 -3.62
N PRO A 300 -19.06 -14.13 -4.74
CA PRO A 300 -18.33 -13.82 -5.96
C PRO A 300 -17.38 -12.62 -5.79
N LEU A 301 -16.30 -12.61 -6.58
CA LEU A 301 -15.35 -11.51 -6.64
C LEU A 301 -15.42 -10.77 -7.97
N VAL A 302 -15.36 -9.45 -7.93
CA VAL A 302 -15.17 -8.60 -9.10
C VAL A 302 -13.86 -7.83 -8.95
N LEU A 303 -12.94 -8.12 -9.85
CA LEU A 303 -11.57 -7.63 -9.84
C LEU A 303 -11.42 -6.59 -10.95
N LEU A 304 -11.35 -5.32 -10.57
CA LEU A 304 -11.24 -4.19 -11.49
C LEU A 304 -9.80 -3.68 -11.48
N SER A 305 -9.13 -3.67 -12.63
CA SER A 305 -7.79 -3.08 -12.67
C SER A 305 -7.46 -2.30 -13.92
N ALA A 306 -6.50 -1.40 -13.80
CA ALA A 306 -5.98 -0.63 -14.92
C ALA A 306 -4.45 -0.58 -14.92
N GLY A 307 -3.83 -0.93 -16.04
CA GLY A 307 -2.37 -1.00 -16.19
C GLY A 307 -1.70 -1.88 -15.13
N VAL A 308 -0.68 -1.35 -14.44
CA VAL A 308 0.07 -2.14 -13.44
C VAL A 308 -0.76 -2.51 -12.20
N GLY A 309 -1.94 -1.93 -11.97
CA GLY A 309 -2.83 -2.35 -10.89
C GLY A 309 -3.26 -3.82 -10.97
N ALA A 310 -3.10 -4.46 -12.14
CA ALA A 310 -3.26 -5.91 -12.30
C ALA A 310 -2.37 -6.73 -11.34
N THR A 311 -1.23 -6.21 -10.88
CA THR A 311 -0.31 -6.93 -9.99
C THR A 311 -0.91 -7.24 -8.61
N ALA A 312 -1.84 -6.41 -8.13
CA ALA A 312 -2.53 -6.64 -6.85
C ALA A 312 -3.67 -7.65 -7.00
N VAL A 313 -4.43 -7.59 -8.10
CA VAL A 313 -5.65 -8.38 -8.27
C VAL A 313 -5.44 -9.71 -8.99
N PHE A 314 -4.39 -9.87 -9.80
CA PHE A 314 -4.14 -11.14 -10.51
C PHE A 314 -3.93 -12.33 -9.57
N PRO A 315 -3.18 -12.21 -8.45
CA PRO A 315 -3.10 -13.29 -7.44
C PRO A 315 -4.43 -13.62 -6.80
N ILE A 316 -5.30 -12.63 -6.62
CA ILE A 316 -6.65 -12.84 -6.08
C ILE A 316 -7.47 -13.66 -7.09
N LEU A 317 -7.38 -13.34 -8.39
CA LEU A 317 -8.02 -14.12 -9.46
C LEU A 317 -7.53 -15.56 -9.46
N GLN A 318 -6.22 -15.76 -9.36
CA GLN A 318 -5.61 -17.09 -9.36
C GLN A 318 -6.10 -17.91 -8.15
N GLN A 319 -6.07 -17.33 -6.94
CA GLN A 319 -6.55 -18.00 -5.74
C GLN A 319 -8.05 -18.33 -5.82
N ALA A 320 -8.87 -17.38 -6.28
CA ALA A 320 -10.31 -17.60 -6.44
C ALA A 320 -10.63 -18.74 -7.41
N ALA A 321 -9.87 -18.86 -8.50
CA ALA A 321 -10.00 -19.96 -9.44
C ALA A 321 -9.64 -21.31 -8.79
N GLU A 322 -8.51 -21.37 -8.07
CA GLU A 322 -8.05 -22.55 -7.32
C GLU A 322 -9.06 -23.00 -6.25
N ASP A 323 -9.72 -22.06 -5.58
CA ASP A 323 -10.70 -22.29 -4.52
C ASP A 323 -12.13 -22.55 -5.01
N GLY A 324 -12.38 -22.52 -6.32
CA GLY A 324 -13.74 -22.68 -6.86
C GLY A 324 -14.66 -21.46 -6.64
N GLN A 325 -14.13 -20.32 -6.19
CA GLN A 325 -14.87 -19.08 -5.97
C GLN A 325 -15.19 -18.38 -7.31
N PRO A 326 -16.46 -18.03 -7.60
CA PRO A 326 -16.81 -17.30 -8.81
C PRO A 326 -16.11 -15.94 -8.88
N ALA A 327 -15.51 -15.61 -10.03
CA ALA A 327 -14.75 -14.38 -10.19
C ALA A 327 -15.00 -13.71 -11.55
N SER A 328 -14.86 -12.39 -11.60
CA SER A 328 -14.86 -11.62 -12.84
C SER A 328 -13.66 -10.68 -12.84
N TRP A 329 -12.84 -10.70 -13.91
CA TRP A 329 -11.73 -9.77 -14.07
C TRP A 329 -11.96 -8.82 -15.23
N LEU A 330 -12.10 -7.52 -14.93
CA LEU A 330 -12.22 -6.48 -15.93
C LEU A 330 -10.96 -5.62 -15.90
N HIS A 331 -10.29 -5.51 -17.04
CA HIS A 331 -8.99 -4.85 -17.11
C HIS A 331 -8.92 -3.78 -18.20
N GLY A 332 -8.53 -2.57 -17.79
CA GLY A 332 -8.22 -1.45 -18.69
C GLY A 332 -6.73 -1.40 -19.04
N SER A 333 -6.40 -1.39 -20.34
CA SER A 333 -5.04 -1.18 -20.82
C SER A 333 -5.00 -0.33 -22.09
N HIS A 334 -3.82 0.17 -22.47
CA HIS A 334 -3.68 0.91 -23.72
C HIS A 334 -3.76 -0.01 -24.93
N SER A 335 -3.09 -1.15 -24.89
CA SER A 335 -3.06 -2.13 -25.98
C SER A 335 -2.96 -3.54 -25.40
N LEU A 336 -3.26 -4.56 -26.22
CA LEU A 336 -3.15 -5.95 -25.80
C LEU A 336 -1.73 -6.30 -25.34
N ALA A 337 -0.71 -5.79 -26.04
CA ALA A 337 0.69 -6.04 -25.68
C ALA A 337 1.05 -5.47 -24.29
N ALA A 338 0.34 -4.45 -23.81
CA ALA A 338 0.56 -3.84 -22.50
C ALA A 338 -0.31 -4.46 -21.38
N VAL A 339 -1.09 -5.51 -21.67
CA VAL A 339 -1.88 -6.22 -20.65
C VAL A 339 -0.95 -7.12 -19.83
N PRO A 340 -0.81 -6.91 -18.52
CA PRO A 340 0.02 -7.77 -17.68
C PRO A 340 -0.62 -9.14 -17.52
N PHE A 341 0.19 -10.20 -17.54
CA PHE A 341 -0.21 -11.59 -17.25
C PHE A 341 -1.30 -12.16 -18.17
N GLU A 342 -1.50 -11.58 -19.36
CA GLU A 342 -2.57 -11.94 -20.30
C GLU A 342 -2.68 -13.47 -20.51
N LYS A 343 -1.56 -14.12 -20.83
CA LYS A 343 -1.50 -15.58 -21.01
C LYS A 343 -1.94 -16.37 -19.78
N GLY A 344 -1.58 -15.89 -18.58
CA GLY A 344 -1.97 -16.52 -17.32
C GLY A 344 -3.47 -16.40 -17.07
N VAL A 345 -4.05 -15.24 -17.38
CA VAL A 345 -5.49 -15.02 -17.28
C VAL A 345 -6.26 -15.89 -18.27
N GLN A 346 -5.81 -15.98 -19.53
CA GLN A 346 -6.45 -16.86 -20.53
C GLN A 346 -6.41 -18.31 -20.11
N ALA A 347 -5.29 -18.76 -19.53
CA ALA A 347 -5.18 -20.12 -19.00
C ALA A 347 -6.18 -20.38 -17.86
N ILE A 348 -6.35 -19.42 -16.94
CA ILE A 348 -7.36 -19.51 -15.86
C ILE A 348 -8.78 -19.56 -16.45
N LYS A 349 -9.15 -18.65 -17.37
CA LYS A 349 -10.48 -18.65 -18.00
C LYS A 349 -10.76 -19.95 -18.77
N ALA A 350 -9.75 -20.49 -19.47
CA ALA A 350 -9.90 -21.73 -20.22
C ALA A 350 -10.08 -22.96 -19.30
N ALA A 351 -9.43 -22.97 -18.14
CA ALA A 351 -9.57 -24.03 -17.14
C ALA A 351 -10.87 -23.93 -16.33
N HIS A 352 -11.41 -22.71 -16.14
CA HIS A 352 -12.57 -22.42 -15.31
C HIS A 352 -13.66 -21.60 -16.06
N PRO A 353 -14.16 -22.05 -17.23
CA PRO A 353 -14.97 -21.23 -18.14
C PRO A 353 -16.32 -20.77 -17.57
N ASP A 354 -16.92 -21.55 -16.66
CA ASP A 354 -18.23 -21.26 -16.04
C ASP A 354 -18.10 -20.44 -14.74
N GLN A 355 -16.91 -20.41 -14.14
CA GLN A 355 -16.65 -19.80 -12.84
C GLN A 355 -16.00 -18.41 -12.98
N VAL A 356 -15.07 -18.28 -13.93
CA VAL A 356 -14.29 -17.07 -14.14
C VAL A 356 -14.78 -16.34 -15.38
N GLU A 357 -15.07 -15.05 -15.28
CA GLU A 357 -15.34 -14.17 -16.42
C GLU A 357 -14.18 -13.19 -16.63
N THR A 358 -13.90 -12.84 -17.89
CA THR A 358 -12.82 -11.89 -18.22
C THR A 358 -13.28 -10.90 -19.30
N GLN A 359 -12.89 -9.64 -19.16
CA GLN A 359 -13.15 -8.62 -20.18
C GLN A 359 -12.00 -7.60 -20.23
N LEU A 360 -11.45 -7.40 -21.43
CA LEU A 360 -10.42 -6.39 -21.68
C LEU A 360 -11.03 -5.13 -22.30
N PHE A 361 -10.59 -3.98 -21.81
CA PHE A 361 -10.95 -2.65 -22.31
C PHE A 361 -9.68 -1.96 -22.82
N LEU A 362 -9.58 -1.80 -24.14
CA LEU A 362 -8.37 -1.30 -24.79
C LEU A 362 -8.62 0.06 -25.44
N THR A 363 -7.82 1.07 -25.08
CA THR A 363 -7.96 2.42 -25.68
C THR A 363 -7.28 2.55 -27.04
N ASN A 364 -6.36 1.65 -27.38
CA ASN A 364 -5.62 1.60 -28.62
C ASN A 364 -5.48 0.13 -29.08
N ALA A 365 -6.49 -0.32 -29.82
CA ALA A 365 -6.52 -1.63 -30.45
C ALA A 365 -7.26 -1.54 -31.79
N GLU A 366 -6.82 -2.33 -32.76
CA GLU A 366 -7.62 -2.59 -33.96
C GLU A 366 -8.85 -3.43 -33.58
N PRO A 367 -9.99 -3.29 -34.30
CA PRO A 367 -11.11 -4.20 -34.19
C PRO A 367 -10.64 -5.65 -34.38
N SER A 368 -10.51 -6.38 -33.26
CA SER A 368 -10.07 -7.78 -33.28
C SER A 368 -11.27 -8.71 -33.13
N ALA A 369 -11.14 -9.95 -33.62
CA ALA A 369 -12.15 -11.00 -33.49
C ALA A 369 -12.14 -11.69 -32.10
N HIS A 370 -11.46 -11.14 -31.10
CA HIS A 370 -11.47 -11.71 -29.75
C HIS A 370 -12.78 -11.35 -29.03
N ALA A 371 -13.57 -12.37 -28.70
CA ALA A 371 -14.92 -12.22 -28.13
C ALA A 371 -14.98 -11.47 -26.78
N SER A 372 -13.87 -11.37 -26.05
CA SER A 372 -13.78 -10.75 -24.71
C SER A 372 -12.98 -9.44 -24.72
N MET A 373 -13.09 -8.63 -25.78
CA MET A 373 -12.43 -7.33 -25.91
C MET A 373 -13.42 -6.22 -26.28
N THR A 374 -13.27 -5.06 -25.65
CA THR A 374 -14.00 -3.83 -25.96
C THR A 374 -13.01 -2.72 -26.26
N ILE A 375 -13.20 -2.01 -27.37
CA ILE A 375 -12.39 -0.85 -27.74
C ILE A 375 -12.97 0.39 -27.07
N SER A 376 -12.59 0.59 -25.81
CA SER A 376 -12.95 1.76 -25.01
C SER A 376 -12.08 1.80 -23.75
N ARG A 377 -12.17 2.89 -23.00
CA ARG A 377 -11.70 2.92 -21.61
C ARG A 377 -12.67 2.11 -20.74
N LEU A 378 -12.15 1.36 -19.77
CA LEU A 378 -13.01 0.72 -18.77
C LEU A 378 -13.72 1.80 -17.93
N GLU A 379 -15.02 1.90 -18.15
CA GLU A 379 -15.94 2.80 -17.45
C GLU A 379 -17.15 2.00 -17.00
N ILE A 380 -17.28 1.78 -15.68
CA ILE A 380 -18.35 0.96 -15.10
C ILE A 380 -19.73 1.52 -15.46
N ALA A 381 -19.89 2.84 -15.44
CA ALA A 381 -21.12 3.54 -15.81
C ALA A 381 -21.53 3.31 -17.28
N SER A 382 -20.59 2.91 -18.15
CA SER A 382 -20.81 2.68 -19.58
C SER A 382 -21.17 1.22 -19.90
N LEU A 383 -21.20 0.33 -18.89
CA LEU A 383 -21.58 -1.07 -19.08
C LEU A 383 -23.08 -1.23 -19.27
N THR A 384 -23.49 -2.09 -20.20
CA THR A 384 -24.89 -2.42 -20.42
C THR A 384 -25.48 -3.10 -19.18
N PRO A 385 -26.80 -3.04 -18.93
CA PRO A 385 -27.40 -3.77 -17.81
C PRO A 385 -27.09 -5.28 -17.82
N ALA A 386 -27.02 -5.89 -19.01
CA ALA A 386 -26.64 -7.30 -19.16
C ALA A 386 -25.19 -7.55 -18.72
N ASP A 387 -24.25 -6.68 -19.09
CA ASP A 387 -22.85 -6.78 -18.65
C ASP A 387 -22.69 -6.41 -17.18
N GLN A 388 -23.51 -5.52 -16.61
CA GLN A 388 -23.50 -5.26 -15.18
C GLN A 388 -23.90 -6.52 -14.39
N THR A 389 -24.97 -7.22 -14.79
CA THR A 389 -25.32 -8.50 -14.18
C THR A 389 -24.25 -9.56 -14.40
N ARG A 390 -23.78 -9.75 -15.64
CA ARG A 390 -22.84 -10.83 -15.97
C ARG A 390 -21.42 -10.60 -15.42
N LEU A 391 -20.86 -9.42 -15.67
CA LEU A 391 -19.47 -9.10 -15.33
C LEU A 391 -19.34 -8.53 -13.91
N LEU A 392 -20.24 -7.64 -13.48
CA LEU A 392 -20.16 -7.01 -12.16
C LEU A 392 -20.99 -7.74 -11.09
N ARG A 393 -21.81 -8.72 -11.48
CA ARG A 393 -22.60 -9.55 -10.55
C ARG A 393 -23.40 -8.69 -9.56
N THR A 394 -23.98 -7.60 -10.06
CA THR A 394 -24.73 -6.61 -9.26
C THR A 394 -26.03 -7.16 -8.70
N ASP A 395 -26.53 -8.26 -9.26
CA ASP A 395 -27.65 -9.03 -8.75
C ASP A 395 -27.31 -9.85 -7.48
N ASN A 396 -26.02 -10.05 -7.19
CA ASN A 396 -25.57 -10.71 -5.97
C ASN A 396 -25.17 -9.69 -4.88
N THR A 397 -25.91 -9.72 -3.77
CA THR A 397 -25.75 -8.78 -2.65
C THR A 397 -24.51 -9.02 -1.80
N ARG A 398 -23.77 -10.11 -2.04
CA ARG A 398 -22.54 -10.47 -1.32
C ARG A 398 -21.27 -10.28 -2.14
N THR A 399 -21.38 -9.92 -3.43
CA THR A 399 -20.22 -9.71 -4.31
C THR A 399 -19.25 -8.69 -3.70
N GLY A 400 -17.97 -9.07 -3.60
CA GLY A 400 -16.87 -8.18 -3.19
C GLY A 400 -16.15 -7.58 -4.41
N TYR A 401 -15.86 -6.29 -4.37
CA TYR A 401 -15.26 -5.51 -5.46
C TYR A 401 -13.86 -5.04 -5.07
N TYR A 402 -12.84 -5.48 -5.81
CA TYR A 402 -11.43 -5.18 -5.54
C TYR A 402 -10.85 -4.38 -6.70
N ILE A 403 -10.46 -3.13 -6.43
CA ILE A 403 -10.12 -2.14 -7.46
C ILE A 403 -8.69 -1.65 -7.27
N CYS A 404 -7.86 -1.75 -8.31
CA CYS A 404 -6.50 -1.22 -8.28
C CYS A 404 -6.09 -0.60 -9.62
N GLY A 405 -5.64 0.66 -9.60
CA GLY A 405 -5.23 1.38 -10.81
C GLY A 405 -4.88 2.84 -10.53
N PRO A 406 -4.91 3.72 -11.54
CA PRO A 406 -4.81 5.16 -11.31
C PRO A 406 -5.92 5.69 -10.40
N ALA A 407 -5.63 6.72 -9.60
CA ALA A 407 -6.58 7.28 -8.63
C ALA A 407 -7.94 7.65 -9.26
N SER A 408 -7.94 8.33 -10.42
CA SER A 408 -9.18 8.72 -11.11
C SER A 408 -10.03 7.50 -11.50
N PHE A 409 -9.40 6.45 -12.03
CA PHE A 409 -10.08 5.20 -12.38
C PHE A 409 -10.74 4.54 -11.16
N MET A 410 -10.05 4.50 -10.04
CA MET A 410 -10.57 3.90 -8.81
C MET A 410 -11.74 4.70 -8.24
N LEU A 411 -11.62 6.03 -8.21
CA LEU A 411 -12.69 6.92 -7.75
C LEU A 411 -13.93 6.82 -8.63
N GLU A 412 -13.76 6.88 -9.95
CA GLU A 412 -14.85 6.73 -10.92
C GLU A 412 -15.54 5.36 -10.78
N SER A 413 -14.76 4.28 -10.58
CA SER A 413 -15.32 2.94 -10.38
C SER A 413 -16.08 2.82 -9.05
N ARG A 414 -15.53 3.37 -7.95
CA ARG A 414 -16.20 3.42 -6.64
C ARG A 414 -17.53 4.17 -6.73
N THR A 415 -17.53 5.34 -7.38
CA THR A 415 -18.75 6.15 -7.57
C THR A 415 -19.79 5.40 -8.38
N ALA A 416 -19.41 4.84 -9.53
CA ALA A 416 -20.34 4.10 -10.38
C ALA A 416 -20.93 2.87 -9.68
N LEU A 417 -20.13 2.11 -8.93
CA LEU A 417 -20.63 0.97 -8.14
C LEU A 417 -21.60 1.44 -7.04
N SER A 418 -21.32 2.57 -6.40
CA SER A 418 -22.21 3.14 -5.38
C SER A 418 -23.55 3.59 -5.99
N GLU A 419 -23.53 4.19 -7.19
CA GLU A 419 -24.74 4.55 -7.94
C GLU A 419 -25.55 3.32 -8.37
N LEU A 420 -24.89 2.18 -8.55
CA LEU A 420 -25.52 0.87 -8.78
C LEU A 420 -26.01 0.19 -7.48
N GLY A 421 -25.90 0.85 -6.32
CA GLY A 421 -26.39 0.35 -5.04
C GLY A 421 -25.44 -0.63 -4.33
N VAL A 422 -24.17 -0.71 -4.74
CA VAL A 422 -23.16 -1.50 -4.02
C VAL A 422 -22.83 -0.82 -2.69
N ALA A 423 -22.82 -1.61 -1.63
CA ALA A 423 -22.54 -1.11 -0.28
C ALA A 423 -21.04 -0.76 -0.13
N PRO A 424 -20.66 0.33 0.55
CA PRO A 424 -19.26 0.77 0.62
C PRO A 424 -18.30 -0.24 1.23
N ASP A 425 -18.76 -1.07 2.17
CA ASP A 425 -18.01 -2.14 2.83
C ASP A 425 -17.65 -3.31 1.90
N ARG A 426 -18.26 -3.38 0.71
CA ARG A 426 -17.95 -4.35 -0.35
C ARG A 426 -17.01 -3.80 -1.42
N ILE A 427 -16.59 -2.53 -1.32
CA ILE A 427 -15.71 -1.87 -2.31
C ILE A 427 -14.35 -1.62 -1.67
N HIS A 428 -13.35 -2.38 -2.11
CA HIS A 428 -11.99 -2.33 -1.62
C HIS A 428 -11.08 -1.68 -2.68
N LEU A 429 -10.26 -0.71 -2.26
CA LEU A 429 -9.34 0.02 -3.14
C LEU A 429 -7.89 -0.14 -2.67
N GLU A 430 -6.95 -0.25 -3.61
CA GLU A 430 -5.50 -0.21 -3.31
C GLU A 430 -4.79 0.86 -4.15
N LEU A 431 -4.12 1.80 -3.48
CA LEU A 431 -3.52 2.99 -4.09
C LEU A 431 -2.01 2.88 -4.21
N PHE A 432 -1.50 2.87 -5.45
CA PHE A 432 -0.05 2.89 -5.74
C PHE A 432 0.55 4.31 -5.74
N ALA A 433 0.16 5.15 -4.79
CA ALA A 433 0.64 6.52 -4.68
C ALA A 433 0.66 7.01 -3.21
N THR A 434 1.34 8.13 -2.97
CA THR A 434 1.27 8.83 -1.69
C THR A 434 -0.06 9.57 -1.57
N GLY A 435 -0.76 9.42 -0.45
CA GLY A 435 -2.03 10.10 -0.17
C GLY A 435 -3.16 9.13 0.11
N ASP A 436 -4.40 9.62 0.08
CA ASP A 436 -5.64 8.85 0.26
C ASP A 436 -6.66 9.16 -0.86
N LEU A 437 -7.74 8.38 -0.98
CA LEU A 437 -8.76 8.44 -2.04
C LEU A 437 -10.16 8.84 -1.58
#